data_AF-A0A545T845-F1
#
_entry.id   AF-A0A545T845-F1
#
_cell.length_a   1.000
_cell.length_b   1.000
_cell.length_c   1.000
_cell.angle_alpha   90.00
_cell.angle_beta   90.00
_cell.angle_gamma   90.00
#
_symmetry.space_group_name_H-M   'P 1'
#
loop_
_entity.id
_entity.type
_entity.pdbx_description
1 polymer ?
#
loop_
_entity_poly.entity_id
_entity_poly.type
_entity_poly.pdbx_seq_one_letter_code
_entity_poly.pdbx_strand_id
1 'polypeptide(L)' 'MARRERRKQARLRGIDRSIPSPCISVCQLDDGSGLCIGCLRNVDEIRDWPVMTAEEKKSVLAMIETRR' A
#
# COMPACT_ATOMS: atom_id res chain seq x y z
N MET A 1 -15.94 3.19 -14.72
CA MET A 1 -16.23 1.73 -14.73
C MET A 1 -14.97 0.88 -14.49
N ALA A 2 -13.87 1.06 -15.24
CA ALA A 2 -12.64 0.25 -15.14
C ALA A 2 -11.97 0.13 -13.73
N ARG A 3 -12.07 1.16 -12.87
CA ARG A 3 -11.52 1.12 -11.50
C ARG A 3 -12.26 0.13 -10.57
N ARG A 4 -13.56 -0.08 -10.79
CA ARG A 4 -14.39 -1.02 -10.01
C ARG A 4 -14.10 -2.48 -10.36
N GLU A 5 -13.91 -2.77 -11.65
CA GLU A 5 -13.61 -4.13 -12.12
C GLU A 5 -12.24 -4.62 -11.68
N ARG A 6 -11.21 -3.74 -11.70
CA ARG A 6 -9.89 -4.06 -11.12
C ARG A 6 -9.97 -4.46 -9.65
N ARG A 7 -10.73 -3.70 -8.83
CA ARG A 7 -10.94 -4.05 -7.42
C ARG A 7 -11.70 -5.37 -7.22
N LYS A 8 -12.64 -5.69 -8.13
CA LYS A 8 -13.40 -6.96 -8.09
C LYS A 8 -12.50 -8.16 -8.45
N GLN A 9 -11.66 -8.03 -9.48
CA GLN A 9 -10.67 -9.06 -9.84
C GLN A 9 -9.60 -9.26 -8.76
N ALA A 10 -9.10 -8.20 -8.15
CA ALA A 10 -8.12 -8.30 -7.06
C ALA A 10 -8.69 -9.04 -5.84
N ARG A 11 -9.97 -8.80 -5.50
CA ARG A 11 -10.65 -9.52 -4.41
C ARG A 11 -10.90 -11.01 -4.72
N LEU A 12 -11.04 -11.37 -6.00
CA LEU A 12 -11.22 -12.75 -6.46
C LEU A 12 -9.92 -13.56 -6.45
N ARG A 13 -8.75 -12.92 -6.62
CA ARG A 13 -7.45 -13.62 -6.65
C ARG A 13 -6.85 -13.92 -5.28
N GLY A 14 -7.54 -13.59 -4.19
CA GLY A 14 -7.02 -13.74 -2.83
C GLY A 14 -6.01 -12.65 -2.49
N ILE A 15 -6.06 -12.16 -1.25
CA ILE A 15 -5.10 -11.16 -0.78
C ILE A 15 -3.73 -11.82 -0.75
N ASP A 16 -2.80 -11.34 -1.57
CA ASP A 16 -1.42 -11.81 -1.56
C ASP A 16 -0.76 -11.45 -0.22
N ARG A 17 -0.46 -12.46 0.60
CA ARG A 17 0.18 -12.31 1.91
C ARG A 17 1.68 -12.56 1.88
N SER A 18 2.25 -12.80 0.70
CA SER A 18 3.67 -13.13 0.53
C SER A 18 4.58 -11.96 0.88
N ILE A 19 4.09 -10.73 0.71
CA ILE A 19 4.81 -9.50 1.06
C ILE A 19 4.26 -8.94 2.38
N PRO A 20 5.08 -8.85 3.44
CA PRO A 20 4.65 -8.29 4.72
C PRO A 20 4.36 -6.79 4.58
N SER A 21 3.37 -6.31 5.32
CA SER A 21 3.07 -4.88 5.41
C SER A 21 4.18 -4.18 6.21
N PRO A 22 4.74 -3.05 5.75
CA PRO A 22 5.72 -2.26 6.51
C PRO A 22 5.06 -1.45 7.64
N CYS A 23 3.84 -1.79 8.04
CA CYS A 23 3.10 -1.09 9.08
C CYS A 23 3.66 -1.43 10.46
N ILE A 24 4.08 -0.42 11.21
CA ILE A 24 4.51 -0.55 12.60
C ILE A 24 3.37 -0.30 13.61
N SER A 25 2.11 -0.43 13.17
CA SER A 25 0.91 -0.12 13.95
C SER A 25 0.80 1.34 14.42
N VAL A 26 1.51 2.25 13.76
CA VAL A 26 1.39 3.70 13.94
C VAL A 26 0.64 4.25 12.74
N CYS A 27 -0.53 4.86 12.98
CA CYS A 27 -1.36 5.49 11.95
C CYS A 27 -1.41 7.00 12.19
N GLN A 28 -0.29 7.67 11.94
CA GLN A 28 -0.19 9.11 12.02
C GLN A 28 0.37 9.61 10.69
N LEU A 29 -0.38 10.51 10.04
CA LEU A 29 0.03 11.15 8.80
C LEU A 29 0.74 12.44 9.15
N ASP A 30 1.80 12.72 8.41
CA ASP A 30 2.47 14.02 8.43
C ASP A 30 1.67 15.00 7.56
N ASP A 31 1.25 16.12 8.16
CA ASP A 31 0.42 17.13 7.48
C ASP A 31 1.16 17.85 6.35
N GLY A 32 2.50 17.85 6.37
CA GLY A 32 3.34 18.47 5.35
C GLY A 32 3.52 17.61 4.09
N SER A 33 3.75 16.31 4.27
CA SER A 33 4.07 15.37 3.19
C SER A 33 2.90 14.46 2.79
N GLY A 34 1.86 14.35 3.63
CA GLY A 34 0.76 13.42 3.41
C GLY A 34 1.17 11.94 3.53
N LEU A 35 2.33 11.66 4.13
CA LEU A 35 2.87 10.32 4.35
C LEU A 35 2.70 9.90 5.81
N CYS A 36 2.52 8.60 6.03
CA CYS A 36 2.46 8.04 7.37
C CYS A 36 3.85 8.11 8.02
N ILE A 37 3.99 8.76 9.17
CA ILE A 37 5.29 8.88 9.86
C ILE A 37 5.88 7.53 10.28
N GLY A 38 5.05 6.50 10.43
CA GLY A 38 5.50 5.17 10.84
C GLY A 38 5.95 4.28 9.69
N CYS A 39 5.25 4.30 8.55
CA CYS A 39 5.53 3.41 7.43
C CYS A 39 5.85 4.12 6.11
N LEU A 40 5.92 5.45 6.12
CA LEU A 40 6.23 6.34 4.99
C LEU A 40 5.38 6.10 3.73
N ARG A 41 4.16 5.58 3.93
CA ARG A 41 3.16 5.37 2.89
C ARG A 41 2.12 6.46 2.90
N ASN A 42 1.61 6.80 1.73
CA ASN A 42 0.43 7.66 1.62
C ASN A 42 -0.87 6.87 1.89
N VAL A 43 -1.98 7.60 2.06
CA VAL A 43 -3.31 7.02 2.31
C VAL A 43 -3.80 6.13 1.17
N ASP A 44 -3.48 6.46 -0.08
CA ASP A 44 -3.91 5.68 -1.24
C ASP A 44 -3.17 4.33 -1.31
N GLU A 45 -1.86 4.32 -1.09
CA GLU A 45 -1.02 3.12 -0.96
C GLU A 45 -1.53 2.21 0.17
N ILE A 46 -1.89 2.78 1.33
CA ILE A 46 -2.46 2.03 2.46
C ILE A 46 -3.81 1.40 2.07
N ARG A 47 -4.69 2.15 1.39
CA ARG A 47 -6.01 1.68 0.95
C ARG A 47 -5.93 0.61 -0.13
N ASP A 48 -4.97 0.73 -1.04
CA ASP A 48 -4.83 -0.18 -2.18
C ASP A 48 -3.92 -1.38 -1.89
N TRP A 49 -3.13 -1.35 -0.80
CA TRP A 49 -2.29 -2.48 -0.35
C TRP A 49 -2.94 -3.88 -0.41
N PRO A 50 -4.17 -4.11 0.10
CA PRO A 50 -4.76 -5.46 0.06
C PRO A 50 -5.18 -5.91 -1.36
N VAL A 51 -5.31 -4.99 -2.31
CA VAL A 51 -5.69 -5.29 -3.70
C VAL A 51 -4.51 -5.23 -4.68
N MET A 52 -3.34 -4.78 -4.22
CA MET A 52 -2.11 -4.74 -4.99
C MET A 52 -1.50 -6.14 -5.21
N THR A 53 -0.84 -6.34 -6.34
CA THR A 53 -0.03 -7.55 -6.63
C THR A 53 1.30 -7.54 -5.89
N ALA A 54 2.01 -8.67 -5.87
CA ALA A 54 3.37 -8.77 -5.31
C ALA A 54 4.32 -7.71 -5.89
N GLU A 55 4.27 -7.48 -7.21
CA GLU A 55 5.12 -6.52 -7.91
C GLU A 55 4.80 -5.08 -7.50
N GLU A 56 3.51 -4.74 -7.40
CA GLU A 56 3.07 -3.42 -6.93
C GLU A 56 3.50 -3.18 -5.48
N LYS A 57 3.35 -4.18 -4.61
CA LYS A 57 3.81 -4.11 -3.21
C LYS A 57 5.32 -3.93 -3.10
N LYS A 58 6.10 -4.67 -3.89
CA LYS A 58 7.57 -4.50 -3.97
C LYS A 58 7.95 -3.10 -4.42
N SER A 59 7.24 -2.55 -5.39
CA SER A 59 7.48 -1.19 -5.89
C SER A 59 7.19 -0.15 -4.81
N VAL A 60 6.08 -0.29 -4.08
CA VAL A 60 5.76 0.58 -2.93
C VAL A 60 6.82 0.47 -1.83
N LEU A 61 7.30 -0.74 -1.52
CA LEU A 61 8.38 -0.94 -0.55
C LEU A 61 9.69 -0.28 -0.99
N ALA A 62 10.07 -0.39 -2.26
CA ALA A 62 11.26 0.28 -2.79
C ALA A 62 11.13 1.81 -2.75
N MET A 63 9.93 2.35 -3.02
CA MET A 63 9.64 3.78 -2.87
C MET A 63 9.77 4.24 -1.41
N ILE A 64 9.25 3.45 -0.46
CA ILE A 64 9.40 3.73 0.98
C ILE A 64 10.88 3.78 1.37
N GLU A 65 11.66 2.80 0.91
CA GLU A 65 13.09 2.72 1.21
C GLU A 65 13.87 3.91 0.66
N THR A 66 13.44 4.45 -0.50
CA THR A 66 14.02 5.68 -1.08
C THR A 66 13.62 6.95 -0.33
N ARG A 67 12.49 6.95 0.38
CA ARG A 67 11.97 8.09 1.17
C ARG A 67 12.55 8.14 2.60
N ARG A 68 13.22 7.06 3.03
CA ARG A 68 13.77 6.90 4.38
C ARG A 68 15.15 7.53 4.49
#